data_AF-A0A2K3KH51-F1
#
_entry.id   AF-A0A2K3KH51-F1
#
_cell.length_a   1.000
_cell.length_b   1.000
_cell.length_c   1.000
_cell.angle_alpha   90.00
_cell.angle_beta   90.00
_cell.angle_gamma   90.00
#
_symmetry.space_group_name_H-M   'P 1'
#
loop_
_entity.id
_entity.type
_entity.pdbx_description
1 polymer ?
#
loop_
_entity_poly.entity_id
_entity_poly.type
_entity_poly.pdbx_seq_one_letter_code
_entity_poly.pdbx_strand_id
1 'polypeptide(L)'
;MPSAFQIRYGGYKGVVAVDPTSSVKLSLRKSMHKFDSGDTKLDVLTCSKFQPCYLNRQLITLLSTLGVKDSVFEKKQKEAVD
;
A
#
# COMPACT_ATOMS: atom_id res chain seq x y z
N MET A 1 -3.36 -16.12 -5.08
CA MET A 1 -4.29 -15.13 -5.69
C MET A 1 -4.19 -13.82 -4.90
N PRO A 2 -3.93 -12.67 -5.53
CA PRO A 2 -3.85 -11.38 -4.82
C PRO A 2 -5.22 -10.95 -4.28
N SER A 3 -5.23 -10.34 -3.10
CA SER A 3 -6.44 -9.84 -2.43
C SER A 3 -6.71 -8.37 -2.70
N ALA A 4 -5.72 -7.61 -3.21
CA ALA A 4 -5.89 -6.21 -3.57
C ALA A 4 -5.08 -5.80 -4.80
N PHE A 5 -5.54 -4.75 -5.48
CA PHE A 5 -5.00 -4.26 -6.74
C PHE A 5 -4.97 -2.74 -6.76
N GLN A 6 -3.86 -2.16 -7.20
CA GLN A 6 -3.76 -0.74 -7.52
C GLN A 6 -4.19 -0.54 -8.97
N ILE A 7 -5.22 0.29 -9.19
CA ILE A 7 -5.89 0.42 -10.48
C ILE A 7 -5.94 1.85 -11.01
N ARG A 8 -6.11 1.95 -12.33
CA ARG A 8 -6.66 3.13 -13.03
C ARG A 8 -7.84 2.67 -13.89
N TYR A 9 -8.94 3.41 -13.83
CA TYR A 9 -10.16 3.07 -14.58
C TYR A 9 -11.03 4.32 -14.74
N GLY A 10 -11.30 4.77 -15.98
CA GLY A 10 -12.28 5.82 -16.25
C GLY A 10 -12.16 7.08 -15.38
N GLY A 11 -10.93 7.56 -15.15
CA GLY A 11 -10.69 8.74 -14.31
C GLY A 11 -10.65 8.47 -12.80
N TYR A 12 -10.88 7.21 -12.39
CA TYR A 12 -10.68 6.73 -11.03
C TYR A 12 -9.26 6.18 -10.84
N LYS A 13 -8.65 6.51 -9.70
CA LYS A 13 -7.35 6.01 -9.26
C LYS A 13 -7.42 5.61 -7.79
N GLY A 14 -6.95 4.41 -7.49
CA GLY A 14 -6.88 3.94 -6.10
C GLY A 14 -6.55 2.47 -5.99
N VAL A 15 -6.95 1.87 -4.87
CA VAL A 15 -6.78 0.45 -4.57
C VAL A 15 -8.17 -0.18 -4.41
N VAL A 16 -8.36 -1.36 -4.99
CA VAL A 16 -9.55 -2.19 -4.81
C VAL A 16 -9.15 -3.52 -4.19
N ALA A 17 -10.02 -4.08 -3.35
CA ALA A 17 -9.83 -5.37 -2.72
C ALA A 17 -10.89 -6.37 -3.20
N VAL A 18 -10.53 -7.65 -3.21
CA VAL A 18 -11.44 -8.74 -3.52
C VAL A 18 -12.40 -8.92 -2.35
N ASP A 19 -13.69 -8.79 -2.61
CA ASP A 19 -14.76 -9.10 -1.67
C ASP A 19 -15.49 -10.38 -2.13
N PRO A 20 -15.30 -11.53 -1.46
CA PRO A 20 -15.96 -12.78 -1.82
C PRO A 20 -17.49 -12.76 -1.71
N THR A 21 -18.06 -11.78 -1.01
CA THR A 21 -19.49 -11.69 -0.75
C THR A 21 -20.22 -10.71 -1.68
N SER A 22 -19.47 -9.90 -2.42
CA SER A 22 -20.02 -8.89 -3.33
C SER A 22 -20.48 -9.54 -4.65
N SER A 23 -21.69 -9.20 -5.08
CA SER A 23 -22.20 -9.52 -6.43
C SER A 23 -21.76 -8.51 -7.50
N VAL A 24 -21.17 -7.38 -7.09
CA VAL A 24 -20.71 -6.31 -7.97
C VAL A 24 -19.27 -6.58 -8.41
N LYS A 25 -19.01 -6.45 -9.72
CA LYS A 25 -17.68 -6.70 -10.32
C LYS A 25 -16.62 -5.67 -9.93
N LEU A 26 -17.01 -4.42 -9.73
CA LEU A 26 -16.12 -3.32 -9.35
C LEU A 26 -16.91 -2.22 -8.64
N SER A 27 -16.54 -1.93 -7.40
CA SER A 27 -17.13 -0.85 -6.60
C SER A 27 -16.10 0.24 -6.36
N LEU A 28 -16.42 1.48 -6.76
CA LEU A 28 -15.51 2.63 -6.68
C LEU A 28 -16.04 3.68 -5.71
N ARG A 29 -15.14 4.35 -4.99
CA ARG A 29 -15.49 5.43 -4.05
C ARG A 29 -15.35 6.80 -4.72
N LYS A 30 -16.18 7.77 -4.29
CA LYS A 30 -16.10 9.17 -4.77
C LYS A 30 -14.70 9.78 -4.64
N SER A 31 -13.97 9.46 -3.57
CA SER A 31 -12.59 9.94 -3.36
C SER A 31 -11.58 9.40 -4.38
N MET A 32 -11.88 8.29 -5.06
CA MET A 32 -11.05 7.72 -6.12
C MET A 32 -11.22 8.45 -7.45
N HIS A 33 -12.35 9.16 -7.65
CA HIS A 33 -12.59 9.96 -8.85
C HIS A 33 -11.64 11.16 -8.88
N LYS A 34 -10.86 11.30 -9.95
CA LYS A 34 -9.88 12.38 -10.11
C LYS A 34 -10.27 13.37 -11.21
N PHE A 35 -10.90 12.87 -12.27
CA PHE A 35 -11.34 13.66 -13.42
C PHE A 35 -12.31 12.80 -14.23
N ASP A 36 -13.18 13.43 -15.02
CA ASP A 36 -14.09 12.71 -15.91
C ASP A 36 -13.31 12.12 -17.09
N SER A 37 -13.56 10.84 -17.40
CA SER A 37 -12.97 10.16 -18.55
C SER A 37 -13.93 9.12 -19.10
N GLY A 38 -14.01 9.03 -20.44
CA GLY A 38 -14.78 8.01 -21.14
C GLY A 38 -14.03 6.68 -21.32
N ASP A 39 -12.77 6.58 -20.85
CA ASP A 39 -11.98 5.36 -20.98
C ASP A 39 -12.47 4.27 -20.01
N THR A 40 -12.97 3.16 -20.55
CA THR A 40 -13.49 2.03 -19.77
C THR A 40 -12.48 0.92 -19.57
N LYS A 41 -11.20 1.13 -19.92
CA LYS A 41 -10.16 0.13 -19.70
C LYS A 41 -9.75 0.10 -18.23
N LEU A 42 -9.68 -1.11 -17.66
CA LEU A 42 -9.14 -1.34 -16.33
C LEU A 42 -7.65 -1.65 -16.44
N ASP A 43 -6.81 -0.69 -16.03
CA ASP A 43 -5.37 -0.89 -15.93
C ASP A 43 -4.98 -1.27 -14.50
N VAL A 44 -4.43 -2.48 -14.35
CA VAL A 44 -3.85 -2.95 -13.08
C VAL A 44 -2.37 -2.61 -13.06
N LEU A 45 -1.97 -1.71 -12.17
CA LEU A 45 -0.58 -1.25 -12.05
C LEU A 45 0.26 -2.16 -11.15
N THR A 46 -0.36 -2.70 -10.10
CA THR A 46 0.31 -3.54 -9.10
C THR A 46 -0.74 -4.36 -8.35
N CYS A 47 -0.32 -5.54 -7.90
CA CYS A 47 -1.12 -6.43 -7.07
C CYS A 47 -0.50 -6.53 -5.67
N SER A 48 -1.32 -6.84 -4.67
CA SER A 48 -0.87 -7.14 -3.32
C SER A 48 0.16 -8.28 -3.35
N LYS A 49 1.36 -8.00 -2.85
CA LYS A 49 2.45 -8.97 -2.71
C LYS A 49 3.25 -8.63 -1.46
N PHE A 50 3.92 -9.62 -0.89
CA PHE A 50 4.90 -9.37 0.16
C PHE A 50 5.96 -8.42 -0.37
N GLN A 51 6.26 -7.37 0.38
CA GLN A 51 7.32 -6.42 0.07
C GLN A 51 8.24 -6.33 1.29
N PRO A 52 9.55 -6.54 1.13
CA PRO A 52 10.47 -6.34 2.23
C PRO A 52 10.44 -4.86 2.64
N CYS A 53 10.34 -4.63 3.94
CA CYS A 53 10.38 -3.30 4.51
C CYS A 53 11.71 -3.13 5.26
N TYR A 54 12.30 -1.96 5.14
CA TYR A 54 13.55 -1.62 5.79
C TYR A 54 13.36 -0.43 6.71
N LEU A 55 14.08 -0.43 7.82
CA LEU A 55 14.07 0.69 8.72
C LEU A 55 14.94 1.81 8.13
N ASN A 56 14.29 2.85 7.62
CA ASN A 56 14.99 4.04 7.10
C ASN A 56 15.31 5.04 8.22
N ARG A 57 16.25 5.95 7.96
CA ARG A 57 16.71 6.93 8.95
C ARG A 57 15.60 7.87 9.43
N GLN A 58 14.63 8.21 8.57
CA GLN A 58 13.49 9.04 8.96
C GLN A 58 12.63 8.36 10.02
N LEU A 59 12.36 7.06 9.86
CA LEU A 59 11.62 6.26 10.82
C LEU A 59 12.39 6.08 12.14
N ILE A 60 13.70 5.86 12.08
CA ILE A 60 14.56 5.82 13.28
C ILE A 60 14.43 7.13 14.05
N THR A 61 14.61 8.26 13.36
CA THR A 61 14.54 9.59 13.99
C THR A 61 13.19 9.82 14.66
N LEU A 62 12.08 9.51 13.96
CA LEU A 62 10.74 9.63 14.53
C LEU A 62 10.59 8.77 15.79
N LEU A 63 11.00 7.51 15.74
CA LEU A 63 10.90 6.61 16.88
C LEU A 63 11.79 7.04 18.06
N SER A 64 13.00 7.54 17.80
CA SER A 64 13.86 8.12 18.85
C SER A 64 13.19 9.33 19.52
N THR A 65 12.55 10.23 18.76
CA THR A 65 11.82 11.37 19.34
C THR A 65 10.60 10.95 20.16
N LEU A 66 10.02 9.79 19.86
CA LEU A 66 8.94 9.17 20.62
C LEU A 66 9.45 8.36 21.83
N GLY A 67 10.76 8.34 22.09
CA GLY A 67 11.37 7.74 23.29
C GLY A 67 11.89 6.31 23.10
N VAL A 68 11.96 5.80 21.86
CA VAL A 68 12.62 4.51 21.60
C VAL A 68 14.13 4.68 21.74
N LYS A 69 14.75 3.86 22.58
CA LYS A 69 16.20 3.91 22.83
C LYS A 69 16.99 3.38 21.62
N ASP A 70 18.12 3.99 21.34
CA ASP A 70 18.95 3.65 20.18
C ASP A 70 19.43 2.19 20.17
N SER A 71 19.64 1.61 21.36
CA SER A 71 20.01 0.20 21.53
C SER A 71 19.00 -0.79 20.94
N VAL A 72 17.73 -0.41 20.80
CA VAL A 72 16.70 -1.22 20.14
C VAL A 72 16.95 -1.28 18.64
N PHE A 73 17.32 -0.17 18.01
CA PHE A 73 17.65 -0.13 16.59
C PHE A 73 18.93 -0.90 16.29
N GLU A 74 19.96 -0.73 17.12
CA GLU A 74 21.22 -1.47 16.99
C GLU A 74 21.01 -2.99 17.11
N LYS A 75 20.19 -3.44 18.07
CA LYS A 75 19.83 -4.86 18.22
C LYS A 75 19.12 -5.39 16.98
N LYS A 76 18.12 -4.65 16.48
CA LYS A 76 17.36 -5.00 15.27
C LYS A 76 18.23 -5.02 14.01
N GLN A 77 19.23 -4.14 13.93
CA GLN A 77 20.19 -4.13 12.83
C GLN A 77 21.09 -5.36 12.87
N LYS A 78 21.59 -5.76 14.05
CA LYS A 78 22.37 -7.01 14.20
C LYS A 78 21.56 -8.23 13.78
N GLU A 79 20.33 -8.36 14.30
CA GLU A 79 19.39 -9.45 13.93
C GLU A 79 19.08 -9.55 12.42
N ALA A 80 19.24 -8.46 11.66
CA ALA A 80 18.94 -8.43 10.24
C ALA A 80 20.18 -8.61 9.32
N VAL A 81 21.38 -8.48 9.88
CA VAL A 81 22.67 -8.60 9.15
C VAL A 81 23.34 -9.94 9.42
N ASP A 82 23.03 -10.58 10.55
CA ASP A 82 23.37 -11.98 10.85
C ASP A 82 22.48 -12.96 10.08
#